data_AF-A0A0F9L3N4-F1
#
_entry.id   AF-A0A0F9L3N4-F1
#
_cell.length_a   1.000
_cell.length_b   1.000
_cell.length_c   1.000
_cell.angle_alpha   90.00
_cell.angle_beta   90.00
_cell.angle_gamma   90.00
#
_symmetry.space_group_name_H-M   'P 1'
#
loop_
_entity.id
_entity.type
_entity.pdbx_description
1 polymer ?
#
loop_
_entity_poly.entity_id
_entity_poly.type
_entity_poly.pdbx_seq_one_letter_code
_entity_poly.pdbx_strand_id
1 'polypeptide(L)'
;MDIALLLSRFDPLYGPKIILKAPKSLEAEIVSKVPSLMEIPTQGVFMHIFGELKTANLFFKLISPFARGGYESFLLSLVTDANTNLTLLLANELLAGFAQYIINLEDAYKAFDYEPKDFSANP
;
A
#
# COMPACT_ATOMS: atom_id res chain seq x y z
N MET A 1 -9.17 -16.72 -7.88
CA MET A 1 -9.33 -15.62 -6.90
C MET A 1 -10.05 -14.46 -7.60
N ASP A 2 -11.07 -13.89 -6.96
CA ASP A 2 -11.62 -12.60 -7.41
C ASP A 2 -10.59 -11.48 -7.21
N ILE A 3 -10.76 -10.35 -7.90
CA ILE A 3 -9.84 -9.21 -7.80
C ILE A 3 -9.81 -8.70 -6.35
N ALA A 4 -8.62 -8.50 -5.82
CA ALA A 4 -8.41 -7.91 -4.50
C ALA A 4 -7.64 -6.59 -4.58
N LEU A 5 -7.89 -5.71 -3.62
CA LEU A 5 -7.19 -4.44 -3.45
C LEU A 5 -6.52 -4.42 -2.07
N LEU A 6 -5.23 -4.10 -2.06
CA LEU A 6 -4.42 -3.95 -0.86
C LEU A 6 -3.90 -2.54 -0.77
N LEU A 7 -3.88 -2.00 0.45
CA LEU A 7 -3.08 -0.83 0.79
C LEU A 7 -2.01 -1.28 1.77
N SER A 8 -0.75 -1.12 1.39
CA SER A 8 0.40 -1.34 2.24
C SER A 8 1.02 0.00 2.64
N ARG A 9 1.54 0.07 3.86
CA ARG A 9 2.26 1.23 4.42
C ARG A 9 3.64 0.79 4.86
N PHE A 10 4.63 1.67 4.68
CA PHE A 10 5.93 1.49 5.31
C PHE A 10 5.87 1.92 6.78
N ASP A 11 5.98 0.98 7.70
CA ASP A 11 6.10 1.27 9.13
C ASP A 11 7.58 1.48 9.49
N PRO A 12 7.97 2.60 10.13
CA PRO A 12 9.36 2.86 10.47
C PRO A 12 10.00 1.85 11.43
N LEU A 13 9.20 1.16 12.25
CA LEU A 13 9.68 0.19 13.23
C LEU A 13 9.64 -1.25 12.71
N TYR A 14 8.60 -1.59 11.94
CA TYR A 14 8.34 -2.97 11.51
C TYR A 14 8.54 -3.22 10.01
N GLY A 15 8.77 -2.17 9.21
CA GLY A 15 8.88 -2.25 7.76
C GLY A 15 7.54 -2.29 7.02
N PRO A 16 7.53 -2.70 5.75
CA PRO A 16 6.31 -2.74 4.93
C PRO A 16 5.23 -3.69 5.48
N LYS A 17 4.00 -3.20 5.61
CA LYS A 17 2.86 -4.02 6.08
C LYS A 17 1.55 -3.67 5.37
N ILE A 18 0.68 -4.67 5.21
CA ILE A 18 -0.70 -4.46 4.72
C ILE A 18 -1.51 -3.80 5.84
N ILE A 19 -2.13 -2.66 5.54
CA ILE A 19 -3.00 -1.94 6.48
C ILE A 19 -4.48 -2.03 6.09
N LEU A 20 -4.80 -2.21 4.80
CA LEU A 20 -6.16 -2.46 4.31
C LEU A 20 -6.15 -3.57 3.27
N LYS A 21 -7.22 -4.36 3.27
CA LYS A 21 -7.44 -5.48 2.36
C LYS A 21 -8.91 -5.58 2.01
N ALA A 22 -9.21 -5.62 0.71
CA ALA A 22 -10.54 -5.83 0.17
C ALA A 22 -10.48 -6.97 -0.87
N PRO A 23 -11.34 -8.01 -0.77
CA PRO A 23 -12.29 -8.25 0.31
C PRO A 23 -11.58 -8.58 1.63
N LYS A 24 -12.23 -8.29 2.77
CA LYS A 24 -11.68 -8.60 4.10
C LYS A 24 -11.43 -10.10 4.30
N SER A 25 -12.15 -10.96 3.59
CA SER A 25 -12.02 -12.41 3.63
C SER A 25 -10.75 -12.98 3.00
N LEU A 26 -10.01 -12.21 2.21
CA LEU A 26 -8.78 -12.69 1.57
C LEU A 26 -7.75 -13.13 2.61
N GLU A 27 -7.18 -14.33 2.53
CA GLU A 27 -6.23 -14.80 3.55
C GLU A 27 -4.93 -13.98 3.51
N ALA A 28 -4.39 -13.66 4.69
CA ALA A 28 -3.22 -12.78 4.80
C ALA A 28 -1.95 -13.46 4.28
N GLU A 29 -1.85 -14.78 4.45
CA GLU A 29 -0.75 -15.63 4.03
C GLU A 29 -0.54 -15.56 2.51
N ILE A 30 -1.65 -15.56 1.75
CA ILE A 30 -1.66 -15.50 0.28
C ILE A 30 -0.93 -14.25 -0.21
N VAL A 31 -1.17 -13.11 0.43
CA VAL A 31 -0.65 -11.79 0.01
C VAL A 31 0.51 -11.28 0.86
N SER A 32 1.04 -12.11 1.76
CA SER A 32 2.07 -11.75 2.75
C SER A 32 3.35 -11.17 2.12
N LYS A 33 3.64 -11.51 0.87
CA LYS A 33 4.82 -11.04 0.14
C LYS A 33 4.60 -9.72 -0.60
N VAL A 34 3.37 -9.28 -0.80
CA VAL A 34 3.08 -8.06 -1.58
C VAL A 34 3.73 -6.81 -0.97
N PRO A 35 3.73 -6.60 0.37
CA PRO A 35 4.38 -5.43 0.96
C PRO A 35 5.88 -5.33 0.68
N SER A 36 6.60 -6.43 0.45
CA SER A 36 8.04 -6.37 0.17
C SER A 36 8.33 -5.68 -1.16
N LEU A 37 7.34 -5.56 -2.05
CA LEU A 37 7.47 -4.74 -3.27
C LEU A 37 7.72 -3.27 -2.94
N MET A 38 7.43 -2.82 -1.71
CA MET A 38 7.69 -1.45 -1.27
C MET A 38 9.18 -1.04 -1.32
N GLU A 39 10.08 -2.01 -1.34
CA GLU A 39 11.52 -1.79 -1.36
C GLU A 39 12.09 -1.72 -2.79
N ILE A 40 11.25 -2.00 -3.80
CA ILE A 40 11.68 -1.99 -5.20
C ILE A 40 11.61 -0.56 -5.76
N PRO A 41 12.72 -0.01 -6.29
CA PRO A 41 12.71 1.32 -6.89
C PRO A 41 11.98 1.28 -8.23
N THR A 42 10.71 1.68 -8.24
CA THR A 42 9.88 1.75 -9.45
C THR A 42 9.27 3.15 -9.62
N GLN A 43 8.95 3.51 -10.86
CA GLN A 43 8.19 4.72 -11.18
C GLN A 43 6.89 4.33 -11.88
N GLY A 44 5.79 4.95 -11.46
CA GLY A 44 4.45 4.66 -12.01
C GLY A 44 3.91 3.29 -11.60
N VAL A 45 2.94 2.80 -12.38
CA VAL A 45 2.37 1.46 -12.16
C VAL A 45 3.30 0.39 -12.73
N PHE A 46 3.49 -0.66 -11.95
CA PHE A 46 4.29 -1.82 -12.35
C PHE A 46 3.58 -3.12 -12.00
N MET A 47 3.84 -4.17 -12.78
CA MET A 47 3.30 -5.50 -12.53
C MET A 47 4.35 -6.44 -11.95
N HIS A 48 3.93 -7.33 -11.07
CA HIS A 48 4.78 -8.39 -10.52
C HIS A 48 3.99 -9.69 -10.34
N ILE A 49 4.66 -10.83 -10.52
CA ILE A 49 4.05 -12.16 -10.39
C ILE A 49 4.70 -12.91 -9.22
N PHE A 50 3.89 -13.32 -8.25
CA PHE A 50 4.28 -14.14 -7.10
C PHE A 50 3.63 -15.53 -7.23
N GLY A 51 4.34 -16.49 -7.82
CA GLY A 51 3.76 -17.81 -8.06
C GLY A 51 2.48 -17.72 -8.87
N GLU A 52 1.34 -18.06 -8.26
CA GLU A 52 0.02 -18.03 -8.90
C GLU A 52 -0.69 -16.67 -8.81
N LEU A 53 -0.07 -15.65 -8.20
CA LEU A 53 -0.63 -14.31 -8.09
C LEU A 53 0.01 -13.35 -9.08
N LYS A 54 -0.80 -12.50 -9.71
CA LYS A 54 -0.35 -11.32 -10.44
C LYS A 54 -0.79 -10.08 -9.68
N THR A 55 0.11 -9.11 -9.59
CA THR A 55 -0.12 -7.84 -8.94
C THR A 55 0.14 -6.71 -9.91
N ALA A 56 -0.69 -5.67 -9.87
CA ALA A 56 -0.35 -4.36 -10.38
C ALA A 56 -0.25 -3.40 -9.20
N ASN A 57 0.78 -2.58 -9.17
CA ASN A 57 1.21 -1.89 -7.97
C ASN A 57 1.51 -0.44 -8.29
N LEU A 58 1.13 0.46 -7.38
CA LEU A 58 1.40 1.89 -7.47
C LEU A 58 1.94 2.40 -6.14
N PHE A 59 3.14 2.96 -6.18
CA PHE A 59 3.67 3.73 -5.06
C PHE A 59 3.08 5.13 -5.05
N PHE A 60 2.73 5.59 -3.85
CA PHE A 60 2.41 7.00 -3.64
C PHE A 60 2.82 7.44 -2.24
N LYS A 61 2.87 8.76 -2.05
CA LYS A 61 3.23 9.39 -0.79
C LYS A 61 2.07 10.25 -0.33
N LEU A 62 1.82 10.25 0.97
CA LEU A 62 0.88 11.15 1.62
C LEU A 62 1.69 12.12 2.48
N ILE A 63 1.52 13.42 2.29
CA ILE A 63 2.18 14.42 3.13
C ILE A 63 1.70 14.24 4.57
N SER A 64 2.65 14.17 5.50
CA SER A 64 2.37 13.97 6.92
C SER A 64 3.33 14.82 7.75
N PRO A 65 2.83 15.80 8.53
CA PRO A 65 3.65 16.61 9.41
C PRO A 65 4.38 15.80 10.50
N PHE A 66 3.87 14.61 10.83
CA PHE A 66 4.41 13.76 11.90
C PHE A 66 5.45 12.75 11.40
N ALA A 67 5.52 12.50 10.10
CA ALA A 67 6.51 11.58 9.54
C ALA A 67 7.90 12.25 9.52
N ARG A 68 8.95 11.54 9.95
CA ARG A 68 10.35 12.05 9.95
C ARG A 68 10.81 12.61 8.59
N GLY A 69 10.27 12.10 7.48
CA GLY A 69 10.56 12.56 6.12
C GLY A 69 9.55 13.55 5.54
N GLY A 70 8.55 13.98 6.32
CA GLY A 70 7.42 14.83 5.87
C GLY A 70 6.34 14.09 5.08
N TYR A 71 6.46 12.77 4.92
CA TYR A 71 5.49 11.96 4.22
C TYR A 71 5.44 10.52 4.73
N GLU A 72 4.26 9.93 4.62
CA GLU A 72 4.01 8.49 4.73
C GLU A 72 4.15 7.86 3.34
N SER A 73 4.75 6.67 3.27
CA SER A 73 4.92 5.91 2.02
C SER A 73 3.90 4.78 1.95
N PHE A 74 3.23 4.66 0.81
CA PHE A 74 2.22 3.65 0.56
C PHE A 74 2.46 2.90 -0.75
N LEU A 75 1.93 1.68 -0.80
CA LEU A 75 1.82 0.86 -1.99
C LEU A 75 0.38 0.38 -2.12
N LEU A 76 -0.27 0.80 -3.21
CA LEU A 76 -1.58 0.30 -3.60
C LEU A 76 -1.38 -0.87 -4.56
N SER A 77 -1.97 -2.02 -4.26
CA SER A 77 -1.82 -3.24 -5.06
C SER A 77 -3.16 -3.82 -5.46
N LEU A 78 -3.38 -3.95 -6.76
CA LEU A 78 -4.43 -4.79 -7.31
C LEU A 78 -3.87 -6.21 -7.46
N VAL A 79 -4.53 -7.20 -6.86
CA VAL A 79 -4.09 -8.60 -6.86
C VAL A 79 -5.12 -9.45 -7.59
N THR A 80 -4.65 -10.29 -8.49
CA THR A 80 -5.45 -11.22 -9.28
C THR A 80 -4.77 -12.58 -9.35
N ASP A 81 -5.45 -13.60 -9.89
CA ASP A 81 -4.75 -14.80 -10.33
C ASP A 81 -3.76 -14.44 -11.47
N ALA A 82 -2.70 -15.24 -11.60
CA ALA A 82 -1.67 -15.06 -12.62
C ALA A 82 -2.22 -15.09 -14.05
N ASN A 83 -3.31 -15.84 -14.25
CA ASN A 83 -3.94 -16.02 -15.56
C ASN A 83 -4.99 -14.93 -15.88
N THR A 84 -5.35 -14.09 -14.91
CA THR A 84 -6.30 -12.99 -15.16
C THR A 84 -5.69 -11.99 -16.14
N ASN A 85 -6.49 -11.57 -17.13
CA ASN A 85 -6.09 -10.57 -18.11
C ASN A 85 -6.22 -9.15 -17.52
N LEU A 86 -5.22 -8.76 -16.75
CA LEU A 86 -5.06 -7.41 -16.22
C LEU A 86 -4.05 -6.66 -17.10
N THR A 87 -4.49 -5.59 -17.76
CA THR A 87 -3.60 -4.74 -18.57
C THR A 87 -2.99 -3.64 -17.72
N LEU A 88 -1.79 -3.20 -18.09
CA LEU A 88 -1.12 -2.08 -17.42
C LEU A 88 -1.94 -0.79 -17.50
N LEU A 89 -2.61 -0.56 -18.64
CA LEU A 89 -3.47 0.62 -18.85
C LEU A 89 -4.63 0.65 -17.86
N LEU A 90 -5.39 -0.45 -17.75
CA LEU A 90 -6.51 -0.55 -16.81
C LEU A 90 -6.04 -0.44 -15.35
N ALA A 91 -4.94 -1.10 -15.02
CA ALA A 91 -4.36 -1.01 -13.68
C ALA A 91 -3.93 0.43 -13.35
N ASN A 92 -3.37 1.15 -14.32
CA ASN A 92 -2.97 2.54 -14.14
C ASN A 92 -4.16 3.45 -13.87
N GLU A 93 -5.23 3.35 -14.65
CA GLU A 93 -6.45 4.15 -14.43
C GLU A 93 -7.06 3.91 -13.05
N LEU A 94 -7.20 2.63 -12.65
CA LEU A 94 -7.77 2.27 -11.35
C LEU A 94 -6.88 2.73 -10.19
N LEU A 95 -5.60 2.35 -10.19
CA LEU A 95 -4.71 2.62 -9.07
C LEU A 95 -4.43 4.13 -8.92
N ALA A 96 -4.29 4.87 -10.02
CA ALA A 96 -4.09 6.32 -9.96
C ALA A 96 -5.33 7.02 -9.38
N GLY A 97 -6.54 6.59 -9.74
CA GLY A 97 -7.78 7.13 -9.19
C GLY A 97 -7.86 6.94 -7.67
N PHE A 98 -7.57 5.75 -7.18
CA PHE A 98 -7.53 5.47 -5.73
C PHE A 98 -6.44 6.26 -5.00
N ALA A 99 -5.22 6.30 -5.54
CA ALA A 99 -4.13 7.04 -4.93
C ALA A 99 -4.47 8.54 -4.84
N GLN A 100 -4.99 9.14 -5.92
CA GLN A 100 -5.37 10.54 -5.94
C GLN A 100 -6.51 10.85 -4.96
N TYR A 101 -7.49 9.94 -4.83
CA TYR A 101 -8.53 10.06 -3.82
C TYR A 101 -7.94 10.12 -2.42
N ILE A 102 -7.06 9.17 -2.05
CA ILE A 102 -6.43 9.12 -0.73
C ILE A 102 -5.57 10.36 -0.47
N ILE A 103 -4.79 10.82 -1.46
CA ILE A 103 -3.96 12.02 -1.35
C ILE A 103 -4.78 13.27 -1.07
N ASN A 104 -5.97 13.36 -1.67
CA ASN A 104 -6.86 14.52 -1.57
C ASN A 104 -7.79 14.47 -0.36
N LEU A 105 -7.82 13.36 0.39
CA LEU A 105 -8.58 13.29 1.64
C LEU A 105 -7.90 14.20 2.68
N GLU A 106 -8.62 15.25 3.07
CA GLU A 106 -8.21 16.11 4.17
C GLU A 106 -7.94 15.25 5.42
N ASP A 107 -6.82 15.53 6.09
CA ASP A 107 -6.43 14.84 7.31
C ASP A 107 -6.24 13.31 7.22
N ALA A 108 -6.14 12.72 6.02
CA ALA A 108 -5.89 11.28 5.88
C ALA A 108 -4.62 10.82 6.62
N TYR A 109 -3.62 11.70 6.77
CA TYR A 109 -2.40 11.41 7.53
C TYR A 109 -2.68 11.11 9.02
N LYS A 110 -3.76 11.65 9.59
CA LYS A 110 -4.13 11.41 11.00
C LYS A 110 -4.49 9.96 11.29
N ALA A 111 -4.91 9.19 10.28
CA ALA A 111 -5.15 7.75 10.43
C ALA A 111 -3.86 6.95 10.71
N PHE A 112 -2.70 7.59 10.52
CA PHE A 112 -1.38 6.96 10.58
C PHE A 112 -0.46 7.60 11.61
N ASP A 113 -0.96 8.63 12.32
CA ASP A 113 -0.30 9.26 13.44
C ASP A 113 -0.15 8.25 14.58
N TYR A 114 1.08 7.78 14.78
CA TYR A 114 1.44 6.79 15.78
C TYR A 114 2.45 7.43 16.74
N GLU A 115 1.98 8.33 17.57
CA GLU A 115 2.66 8.64 18.83
C GLU A 115 1.79 8.15 20.00
N PRO A 116 2.28 7.21 20.83
CA PRO A 116 1.87 7.23 22.23
C PRO A 116 2.34 8.57 22.77
N LYS A 117 1.42 9.53 22.97
CA LYS A 117 1.71 10.84 23.56
C LYS A 117 2.26 10.76 25.00
N ASP A 118 2.41 9.55 25.53
CA ASP A 118 2.77 9.24 26.92
C ASP A 118 4.12 8.51 27.08
N PHE A 119 5.09 8.69 26.16
CA PHE A 119 6.48 8.44 26.55
C PHE A 119 6.96 9.62 27.41
N SER A 120 6.58 9.59 28.68
CA SER A 120 7.41 10.22 29.71
C SER A 120 8.77 9.54 29.64
N ALA A 121 9.73 10.22 29.02
CA ALA A 121 11.14 9.93 29.25
C ALA A 121 11.34 10.20 30.74
N ASN A 122 11.27 9.14 31.56
CA ASN A 122 11.70 9.27 32.94
C ASN A 122 13.19 9.65 32.91
N PRO A 123 13.56 10.72 33.64
CA PRO A 123 14.89 11.33 33.57
C PRO A 123 16.02 10.39 34.03
#